data_AF-A0A5C3MQ31-F1
#
_entry.id   AF-A0A5C3MQ31-F1
#
_cell.length_a   1.000
_cell.length_b   1.000
_cell.length_c   1.000
_cell.angle_alpha   90.00
_cell.angle_beta   90.00
_cell.angle_gamma   90.00
#
_symmetry.space_group_name_H-M   'P 1'
#
loop_
_entity.id
_entity.type
_entity.pdbx_description
1 polymer ?
#
loop_
_entity_poly.entity_id
_entity_poly.type
_entity_poly.pdbx_seq_one_letter_code
_entity_poly.pdbx_strand_id
1 'polypeptide(L)'
;MNLLDALVAALLSDYSRIIVVRKVFLLGMAAVVQYPYLGSRPFVWIYLLFSINLLGQICLLFLLGTLLFSNEVHPRKVHLINLLVATVIYGIGPWFLVYSGQLQDPTPGWGYCLFTASFKHGGDTMVITATLALTIELFATTRKISTSASRTERLRTYVLAFLPYFTFVLWMLITVAVGVITPSRVQHQDNRYYCVISSAWLGSSVEIYAVACDLVVIALEVYP
;
A
#
# COMPACT_ATOMS: atom_id res chain seq x y z
N MET A 1 -14.05 25.54 7.46
CA MET A 1 -12.95 24.57 7.30
C MET A 1 -13.25 23.46 8.31
N ASN A 2 -13.71 22.31 7.84
CA ASN A 2 -14.30 21.32 8.72
C ASN A 2 -13.20 20.55 9.46
N LEU A 3 -13.49 20.04 10.66
CA LEU A 3 -12.56 19.18 11.42
C LEU A 3 -12.05 18.01 10.57
N LEU A 4 -12.88 17.51 9.65
CA LEU A 4 -12.52 16.48 8.69
C LEU A 4 -11.46 16.96 7.66
N ASP A 5 -11.52 18.21 7.21
CA ASP A 5 -10.52 18.77 6.30
C ASP A 5 -9.18 18.98 7.03
N ALA A 6 -9.24 19.41 8.30
CA ALA A 6 -8.05 19.51 9.15
C ALA A 6 -7.45 18.14 9.47
N LEU A 7 -8.28 17.13 9.74
CA LEU A 7 -7.85 15.76 10.00
C LEU A 7 -7.32 15.08 8.74
N VAL A 8 -7.92 15.33 7.58
CA VAL A 8 -7.43 14.84 6.28
C VAL A 8 -6.14 15.56 5.88
N ALA A 9 -6.03 16.87 6.11
CA ALA A 9 -4.78 17.61 5.88
C ALA A 9 -3.67 17.18 6.84
N ALA A 10 -3.99 16.92 8.12
CA ALA A 10 -3.05 16.35 9.08
C ALA A 10 -2.65 14.93 8.67
N LEU A 11 -3.62 14.09 8.28
CA LEU A 11 -3.37 12.74 7.79
C LEU A 11 -2.56 12.76 6.51
N LEU A 12 -2.75 13.69 5.57
CA LEU A 12 -1.97 13.80 4.32
C LEU A 12 -0.59 14.44 4.52
N SER A 13 -0.47 15.39 5.44
CA SER A 13 0.83 15.94 5.87
C SER A 13 1.65 14.85 6.55
N ASP A 14 1.02 14.06 7.43
CA ASP A 14 1.63 12.85 7.99
C ASP A 14 1.76 11.74 6.95
N TYR A 15 0.89 11.60 5.94
CA TYR A 15 0.98 10.54 4.92
C TYR A 15 2.09 10.84 3.92
N SER A 16 2.27 12.10 3.53
CA SER A 16 3.41 12.58 2.76
C SER A 16 4.70 12.34 3.55
N ARG A 17 4.70 12.63 4.86
CA ARG A 17 5.79 12.24 5.76
C ARG A 17 5.91 10.74 5.96
N ILE A 18 4.85 9.94 5.93
CA ILE A 18 4.86 8.48 6.09
C ILE A 18 5.27 7.80 4.79
N ILE A 19 4.98 8.35 3.62
CA ILE A 19 5.48 7.90 2.32
C ILE A 19 6.95 8.28 2.19
N VAL A 20 7.34 9.50 2.60
CA VAL A 20 8.75 9.91 2.70
C VAL A 20 9.46 9.10 3.77
N VAL A 21 8.85 8.76 4.91
CA VAL A 21 9.41 7.88 5.93
C VAL A 21 9.41 6.44 5.44
N ARG A 22 8.45 5.98 4.64
CA ARG A 22 8.46 4.67 4.00
C ARG A 22 9.51 4.61 2.89
N LYS A 23 9.79 5.72 2.18
CA LYS A 23 10.92 5.88 1.27
C LYS A 23 12.23 6.07 2.03
N VAL A 24 12.29 6.69 3.19
CA VAL A 24 13.51 6.76 4.04
C VAL A 24 13.76 5.42 4.74
N PHE A 25 12.70 4.66 5.03
CA PHE A 25 12.76 3.31 5.58
C PHE A 25 13.00 2.26 4.48
N LEU A 26 12.61 2.50 3.22
CA LEU A 26 12.87 1.63 2.06
C LEU A 26 14.17 1.99 1.30
N LEU A 27 14.47 3.28 1.08
CA LEU A 27 15.75 3.78 0.53
C LEU A 27 16.88 3.69 1.57
N GLY A 28 16.57 3.73 2.87
CA GLY A 28 17.51 3.38 3.93
C GLY A 28 17.82 1.87 4.01
N MET A 29 17.14 1.03 3.22
CA MET A 29 17.33 -0.42 3.17
C MET A 29 18.03 -0.90 1.89
N ALA A 30 18.48 0.02 1.01
CA ALA A 30 19.16 -0.30 -0.24
C ALA A 30 20.69 -0.20 -0.13
N ALA A 31 21.30 -0.87 0.87
CA ALA A 31 22.70 -1.28 0.81
C ALA A 31 23.05 -2.32 1.90
N VAL A 32 23.14 -3.59 1.47
CA VAL A 32 24.07 -4.65 1.93
C VAL A 32 24.02 -5.12 3.41
N VAL A 33 23.90 -6.46 3.56
CA VAL A 33 24.24 -7.34 4.72
C VAL A 33 23.09 -7.78 5.66
N GLN A 34 23.09 -9.09 5.96
CA GLN A 34 22.38 -9.84 7.02
C GLN A 34 22.04 -9.03 8.27
N TYR A 35 20.75 -8.83 8.59
CA TYR A 35 20.20 -8.11 9.75
C TYR A 35 21.23 -7.58 10.81
N PRO A 36 22.14 -6.64 10.50
CA PRO A 36 23.16 -6.25 11.48
C PRO A 36 22.53 -5.36 12.57
N TYR A 37 21.39 -4.75 12.22
CA TYR A 37 20.72 -3.72 13.01
C TYR A 37 19.62 -4.25 13.94
N LEU A 38 19.12 -5.48 13.74
CA LEU A 38 18.13 -6.07 14.66
C LEU A 38 18.78 -6.67 15.93
N GLY A 39 20.12 -6.71 15.99
CA GLY A 39 20.87 -7.20 17.14
C GLY A 39 20.74 -8.71 17.34
N SER A 40 21.15 -9.20 18.51
CA SER A 40 21.29 -10.63 18.81
C SER A 40 19.97 -11.42 18.86
N ARG A 41 18.80 -10.76 18.72
CA ARG A 41 17.47 -11.39 18.83
C ARG A 41 16.49 -10.84 17.79
N PRO A 42 16.67 -11.15 16.49
CA PRO A 42 15.84 -10.61 15.42
C PRO A 42 14.35 -10.93 15.61
N PHE A 43 14.01 -12.13 16.11
CA PHE A 43 12.63 -12.56 16.31
C PHE A 43 11.81 -11.63 17.22
N VAL A 44 12.41 -11.04 18.26
CA VAL A 44 11.70 -10.13 19.17
C VAL A 44 11.16 -8.92 18.41
N TRP A 45 11.99 -8.35 17.53
CA TRP A 45 11.59 -7.22 16.70
C TRP A 45 10.52 -7.58 15.68
N ILE A 46 10.58 -8.79 15.10
CA ILE A 46 9.57 -9.25 14.15
C ILE A 46 8.20 -9.33 14.83
N TYR A 47 8.12 -9.96 16.01
CA TYR A 47 6.86 -10.07 16.76
C TYR A 47 6.36 -8.71 17.26
N LEU A 48 7.26 -7.80 17.63
CA LEU A 48 6.91 -6.44 18.01
C LEU A 48 6.31 -5.67 16.82
N LEU A 49 6.97 -5.71 15.66
CA LEU A 49 6.46 -5.08 14.42
C LEU A 49 5.14 -5.70 13.98
N PHE A 50 4.99 -7.01 14.10
CA PHE A 50 3.73 -7.71 13.86
C PHE A 50 2.62 -7.21 14.78
N SER A 51 2.89 -7.10 16.07
CA SER A 51 1.92 -6.64 17.07
C SER A 51 1.48 -5.20 16.82
N ILE A 52 2.43 -4.31 16.50
CA ILE A 52 2.13 -2.91 16.15
C ILE A 52 1.31 -2.84 14.87
N ASN A 53 1.68 -3.61 13.85
CA ASN A 53 0.95 -3.63 12.58
C ASN A 53 -0.48 -4.15 12.78
N LEU A 54 -0.66 -5.22 13.56
CA LEU A 54 -1.97 -5.78 13.90
C LEU A 54 -2.83 -4.77 14.66
N LEU A 55 -2.26 -4.06 15.64
CA LEU A 55 -2.95 -2.99 16.34
C LEU A 55 -3.38 -1.88 15.37
N GLY A 56 -2.49 -1.46 14.47
CA GLY A 56 -2.80 -0.49 13.43
C GLY A 56 -3.95 -0.95 12.52
N GLN A 57 -3.98 -2.23 12.16
CA GLN A 57 -5.05 -2.84 11.38
C GLN A 57 -6.39 -2.82 12.11
N ILE A 58 -6.41 -3.18 13.41
CA ILE A 58 -7.61 -3.12 14.24
C ILE A 58 -8.14 -1.68 14.34
N CYS A 59 -7.25 -0.71 14.59
CA CYS A 59 -7.62 0.70 14.62
C CYS A 59 -8.17 1.19 13.27
N LEU A 60 -7.58 0.77 12.15
CA LEU A 60 -8.07 1.10 10.81
C LEU A 60 -9.44 0.49 10.52
N LEU A 61 -9.67 -0.76 10.92
CA LEU A 61 -10.99 -1.41 10.81
C LEU A 61 -12.03 -0.73 11.68
N PHE A 62 -11.67 -0.31 12.89
CA PHE A 62 -12.55 0.46 13.78
C PHE A 62 -12.89 1.83 13.18
N LEU A 63 -11.90 2.52 12.60
CA LEU A 63 -12.12 3.78 11.89
C LEU A 63 -13.03 3.57 10.68
N LEU A 64 -12.77 2.53 9.87
CA LEU A 64 -13.59 2.18 8.72
C LEU A 64 -15.03 1.87 9.15
N GLY A 65 -15.21 1.08 10.21
CA GLY A 65 -16.52 0.80 10.80
C GLY A 65 -17.23 2.07 11.25
N THR A 66 -16.53 2.94 11.99
CA THR A 66 -17.06 4.23 12.44
C THR A 66 -17.51 5.10 11.26
N LEU A 67 -16.70 5.18 10.20
CA LEU A 67 -17.05 5.90 8.96
C LEU A 67 -18.24 5.27 8.25
N LEU A 68 -18.38 3.93 8.30
CA LEU A 68 -19.48 3.20 7.68
C LEU A 68 -20.80 3.26 8.47
N PHE A 69 -20.75 3.48 9.78
CA PHE A 69 -21.93 3.59 10.65
C PHE A 69 -22.33 5.04 10.98
N SER A 70 -21.45 6.01 10.79
CA SER A 70 -21.79 7.41 11.03
C SER A 70 -22.75 7.92 9.95
N ASN A 71 -23.97 8.27 10.37
CA ASN A 71 -25.01 8.89 9.52
C ASN A 71 -24.87 10.42 9.45
N GLU A 72 -24.23 11.02 10.46
CA GLU A 72 -24.05 12.47 10.61
C GLU A 72 -22.93 13.01 9.71
N VAL A 73 -21.91 12.19 9.43
CA VAL A 73 -20.78 12.57 8.58
C VAL A 73 -21.20 12.47 7.11
N HIS A 74 -21.71 13.60 6.61
CA HIS A 74 -21.99 14.02 5.23
C HIS A 74 -20.98 13.50 4.16
N PRO A 75 -21.34 13.55 2.86
CA PRO A 75 -21.12 12.49 1.88
C PRO A 75 -19.73 11.87 1.96
N ARG A 76 -19.69 10.59 2.32
CA ARG A 76 -18.47 9.80 2.46
C ARG A 76 -17.66 9.90 1.17
N LYS A 77 -16.44 10.43 1.29
CA LYS A 77 -15.49 10.42 0.17
C LYS A 77 -15.12 8.96 -0.10
N VAL A 78 -15.70 8.37 -1.14
CA VAL A 78 -15.49 6.98 -1.56
C VAL A 78 -14.00 6.63 -1.64
N HIS A 79 -13.18 7.59 -2.05
CA HIS A 79 -11.72 7.45 -2.14
C HIS A 79 -11.02 7.27 -0.80
N LEU A 80 -11.50 7.90 0.27
CA LEU A 80 -10.95 7.70 1.63
C LEU A 80 -11.25 6.28 2.10
N ILE A 81 -12.48 5.81 1.90
CA ILE A 81 -12.88 4.43 2.21
C ILE A 81 -12.01 3.45 1.42
N ASN A 82 -11.80 3.69 0.12
CA ASN A 82 -10.93 2.84 -0.70
C ASN A 82 -9.48 2.82 -0.21
N LEU A 83 -8.92 3.95 0.21
CA LEU A 83 -7.57 3.98 0.78
C LEU A 83 -7.49 3.18 2.07
N LEU A 84 -8.49 3.30 2.96
CA LEU A 84 -8.55 2.52 4.20
C LEU A 84 -8.64 1.02 3.91
N VAL A 85 -9.53 0.61 3.01
CA VAL A 85 -9.67 -0.80 2.59
C VAL A 85 -8.39 -1.31 1.96
N ALA A 86 -7.77 -0.56 1.05
CA ALA A 86 -6.49 -0.91 0.43
C ALA A 86 -5.38 -1.07 1.47
N THR A 87 -5.29 -0.17 2.45
CA THR A 87 -4.30 -0.24 3.54
C THR A 87 -4.54 -1.45 4.42
N VAL A 88 -5.81 -1.82 4.65
CA VAL A 88 -6.14 -3.02 5.41
C VAL A 88 -5.67 -4.28 4.69
N ILE A 89 -6.07 -4.42 3.43
CA ILE A 89 -5.70 -5.56 2.58
C ILE A 89 -4.16 -5.65 2.47
N TYR A 90 -3.48 -4.53 2.22
CA TYR A 90 -2.03 -4.47 2.09
C TYR A 90 -1.32 -4.97 3.36
N GLY A 91 -1.80 -4.58 4.55
CA GLY A 91 -1.14 -4.97 5.80
C GLY A 91 -1.22 -6.45 6.10
N ILE A 92 -2.21 -7.19 5.59
CA ILE A 92 -2.34 -8.64 5.80
C ILE A 92 -1.24 -9.42 5.06
N GLY A 93 -0.88 -8.96 3.86
CA GLY A 93 0.01 -9.66 2.93
C GLY A 93 1.35 -10.14 3.50
N PRO A 94 2.17 -9.22 4.06
CA PRO A 94 3.49 -9.57 4.59
C PRO A 94 3.46 -10.58 5.74
N TRP A 95 2.31 -10.81 6.39
CA TRP A 95 2.22 -11.66 7.57
C TRP A 95 1.73 -13.08 7.30
N PHE A 96 1.42 -13.42 6.04
CA PHE A 96 1.01 -14.79 5.69
C PHE A 96 2.04 -15.85 6.11
N LEU A 97 3.35 -15.58 5.99
CA LEU A 97 4.38 -16.51 6.47
C LEU A 97 4.32 -16.70 7.99
N VAL A 98 4.04 -15.64 8.75
CA VAL A 98 3.87 -15.71 10.21
C VAL A 98 2.65 -16.56 10.56
N TYR A 99 1.51 -16.33 9.89
CA TYR A 99 0.30 -17.11 10.12
C TYR A 99 0.46 -18.59 9.76
N SER A 100 1.27 -18.91 8.76
CA SER A 100 1.56 -20.29 8.37
C SER A 100 2.59 -21.00 9.26
N GLY A 101 3.27 -20.27 10.16
CA GLY A 101 4.39 -20.80 10.93
C GLY A 101 5.67 -21.06 10.12
N GLN A 102 5.70 -20.71 8.84
CA GLN A 102 6.85 -20.92 7.94
C GLN A 102 7.83 -19.75 7.93
N LEU A 103 7.72 -18.80 8.86
CA LEU A 103 8.62 -17.64 8.91
C LEU A 103 10.11 -18.03 9.04
N GLN A 104 10.40 -19.13 9.76
CA GLN A 104 11.75 -19.62 9.99
C GLN A 104 12.21 -20.67 8.99
N ASP A 105 11.32 -21.12 8.11
CA ASP A 105 11.66 -22.10 7.09
C ASP A 105 12.43 -21.38 5.98
N PRO A 106 13.69 -21.72 5.70
CA PRO A 106 14.45 -21.12 4.59
C PRO A 106 13.88 -21.49 3.22
N THR A 107 13.03 -22.52 3.17
CA THR A 107 12.45 -23.07 1.95
C THR A 107 10.94 -23.24 2.08
N PRO A 108 10.19 -22.14 2.30
CA PRO A 108 8.73 -22.22 2.42
C PRO A 108 8.13 -22.78 1.12
N GLY A 109 6.96 -23.39 1.23
CA GLY A 109 6.31 -24.00 0.06
C GLY A 109 6.21 -23.01 -1.11
N TRP A 110 6.64 -23.41 -2.31
CA TRP A 110 6.73 -22.52 -3.48
C TRP A 110 5.43 -21.74 -3.73
N GLY A 111 4.27 -22.37 -3.57
CA GLY A 111 2.97 -21.72 -3.73
C GLY A 111 2.71 -20.60 -2.72
N TYR A 112 3.06 -20.79 -1.44
CA TYR A 112 2.99 -19.74 -0.42
C TYR A 112 3.96 -18.60 -0.72
N CYS A 113 5.17 -18.95 -1.15
CA CYS A 113 6.20 -17.98 -1.49
C CYS A 113 5.78 -17.12 -2.69
N LEU A 114 5.24 -17.74 -3.74
CA LEU A 114 4.70 -17.05 -4.90
C LEU A 114 3.50 -16.18 -4.53
N PHE A 115 2.57 -16.69 -3.72
CA PHE A 115 1.38 -15.97 -3.28
C PHE A 115 1.76 -14.70 -2.50
N THR A 116 2.65 -14.81 -1.52
CA THR A 116 3.09 -13.65 -0.70
C THR A 116 3.87 -12.63 -1.51
N ALA A 117 4.74 -13.07 -2.43
CA ALA A 117 5.44 -12.18 -3.35
C ALA A 117 4.46 -11.41 -4.27
N SER A 118 3.49 -12.13 -4.85
CA SER A 118 2.48 -11.56 -5.75
C SER A 118 1.56 -10.59 -5.03
N PHE A 119 1.13 -10.96 -3.83
CA PHE A 119 0.30 -10.11 -2.98
C PHE A 119 1.07 -8.85 -2.55
N LYS A 120 2.38 -8.95 -2.27
CA LYS A 120 3.21 -7.79 -1.93
C LYS A 120 3.26 -6.77 -3.07
N HIS A 121 3.61 -7.19 -4.27
CA HIS A 121 3.72 -6.30 -5.44
C HIS A 121 2.36 -5.71 -5.85
N GLY A 122 1.30 -6.53 -5.86
CA GLY A 122 -0.06 -6.05 -6.07
C GLY A 122 -0.49 -5.06 -4.99
N GLY A 123 -0.25 -5.40 -3.72
CA GLY A 123 -0.65 -4.57 -2.58
C GLY A 123 0.05 -3.21 -2.55
N ASP A 124 1.35 -3.16 -2.86
CA ASP A 124 2.10 -1.90 -2.94
C ASP A 124 1.47 -0.95 -3.96
N THR A 125 1.21 -1.45 -5.17
CA THR A 125 0.66 -0.65 -6.27
C THR A 125 -0.79 -0.23 -6.01
N MET A 126 -1.57 -1.08 -5.33
CA MET A 126 -2.92 -0.74 -4.88
C MET A 126 -2.93 0.46 -3.94
N VAL A 127 -2.08 0.45 -2.90
CA VAL A 127 -2.03 1.54 -1.90
C VAL A 127 -1.58 2.84 -2.57
N ILE A 128 -0.51 2.79 -3.38
CA ILE A 128 -0.01 3.96 -4.13
C ILE A 128 -1.12 4.57 -4.99
N THR A 129 -1.85 3.73 -5.72
CA THR A 129 -2.92 4.17 -6.61
C THR A 129 -4.12 4.70 -5.84
N ALA A 130 -4.46 4.10 -4.69
CA ALA A 130 -5.51 4.60 -3.81
C ALA A 130 -5.17 5.97 -3.22
N THR A 131 -3.92 6.19 -2.84
CA THR A 131 -3.43 7.49 -2.38
C THR A 131 -3.53 8.52 -3.50
N LEU A 132 -3.04 8.20 -4.70
CA LEU A 132 -3.15 9.09 -5.86
C LEU A 132 -4.61 9.46 -6.17
N ALA A 133 -5.51 8.48 -6.16
CA ALA A 133 -6.94 8.70 -6.39
C ALA A 133 -7.56 9.64 -5.34
N LEU A 134 -7.19 9.47 -4.06
CA LEU A 134 -7.62 10.37 -2.98
C LEU A 134 -7.09 11.80 -3.19
N THR A 135 -5.81 11.96 -3.54
CA THR A 135 -5.21 13.27 -3.80
C THR A 135 -5.89 13.99 -4.97
N ILE A 136 -6.14 13.28 -6.08
CA ILE A 136 -6.84 13.85 -7.25
C ILE A 136 -8.24 14.33 -6.86
N GLU A 137 -9.00 13.53 -6.10
CA GLU A 137 -10.34 13.93 -5.67
C GLU A 137 -10.31 15.16 -4.74
N LEU A 138 -9.36 15.19 -3.80
CA LEU A 138 -9.19 16.32 -2.89
C LEU A 138 -8.80 17.60 -3.64
N PHE A 139 -7.90 17.49 -4.62
CA PHE A 139 -7.54 18.59 -5.50
C PHE A 139 -8.76 19.11 -6.27
N ALA A 140 -9.50 18.20 -6.92
CA ALA A 140 -10.69 18.56 -7.69
C ALA A 140 -11.80 19.20 -6.83
N THR A 141 -11.98 18.71 -5.60
CA THR A 141 -12.96 19.25 -4.64
C THR A 141 -12.55 20.66 -4.18
N THR A 142 -11.27 20.85 -3.84
CA THR A 142 -10.75 22.14 -3.35
C THR A 142 -10.82 23.23 -4.42
N ARG A 143 -10.53 22.88 -5.67
CA ARG A 143 -10.54 23.82 -6.79
C ARG A 143 -11.93 24.30 -7.20
N LYS A 144 -13.01 23.78 -6.58
CA LYS A 144 -14.39 23.97 -7.05
C LYS A 144 -14.44 23.97 -8.58
N ILE A 145 -13.86 22.94 -9.21
CA ILE A 145 -13.98 22.75 -10.65
C ILE A 145 -15.46 22.46 -10.89
N SER A 146 -16.24 23.54 -10.94
CA SER A 146 -17.68 23.57 -11.13
C SER A 146 -17.92 23.35 -12.62
N THR A 147 -17.45 22.21 -13.11
CA THR A 147 -17.91 21.71 -14.40
C THR A 147 -19.33 21.25 -14.17
N SER A 148 -20.31 21.98 -14.70
CA SER A 148 -21.74 21.76 -14.52
C SER A 148 -22.28 20.47 -15.18
N ALA A 149 -21.50 19.39 -15.18
CA ALA A 149 -21.79 18.12 -15.83
C ALA A 149 -21.73 16.98 -14.80
N SER A 150 -22.83 16.77 -14.09
CA SER A 150 -23.02 15.72 -13.07
C SER A 150 -22.65 14.30 -13.51
N ARG A 151 -22.64 14.04 -14.83
CA ARG A 151 -22.26 12.74 -15.40
C ARG A 151 -20.74 12.50 -15.38
N THR A 152 -19.94 13.54 -15.67
CA THR A 152 -18.49 13.44 -15.72
C THR A 152 -17.89 13.24 -14.33
N GLU A 153 -18.46 13.89 -13.32
CA GLU A 153 -18.04 13.71 -11.91
C GLU A 153 -18.28 12.28 -11.44
N ARG A 154 -19.48 11.72 -11.68
CA ARG A 154 -19.77 10.32 -11.33
C ARG A 154 -18.81 9.37 -12.01
N LEU A 155 -18.57 9.54 -13.31
CA LEU A 155 -17.63 8.70 -14.06
C LEU A 155 -16.21 8.78 -13.46
N ARG A 156 -15.74 10.00 -13.14
CA ARG A 156 -14.44 10.20 -12.47
C ARG A 156 -14.37 9.45 -11.15
N THR A 157 -15.39 9.58 -10.29
CA THR A 157 -15.44 8.88 -9.00
C THR A 157 -15.38 7.36 -9.19
N TYR A 158 -16.14 6.79 -10.12
CA TYR A 158 -16.12 5.35 -10.37
C TYR A 158 -14.77 4.86 -10.91
N VAL A 159 -14.19 5.59 -11.87
CA VAL A 159 -12.87 5.23 -12.45
C VAL A 159 -11.78 5.29 -11.38
N LEU A 160 -11.71 6.39 -10.62
CA LEU A 160 -10.74 6.55 -9.53
C LEU A 160 -10.96 5.56 -8.38
N ALA A 161 -12.20 5.11 -8.17
CA ALA A 161 -12.51 4.08 -7.17
C ALA A 161 -12.09 2.68 -7.62
N PHE A 162 -12.19 2.37 -8.91
CA PHE A 162 -11.84 1.06 -9.47
C PHE A 162 -10.32 0.89 -9.69
N LEU A 163 -9.63 1.99 -10.02
CA LEU A 163 -8.22 1.99 -10.41
C LEU A 163 -7.28 1.27 -9.41
N PRO A 164 -7.39 1.43 -8.08
CA PRO A 164 -6.50 0.75 -7.13
C PRO A 164 -6.62 -0.77 -7.22
N TYR A 165 -7.83 -1.29 -7.29
CA TYR A 165 -8.09 -2.73 -7.37
C TYR A 165 -7.68 -3.30 -8.73
N PHE A 166 -7.84 -2.53 -9.80
CA PHE A 166 -7.33 -2.91 -11.12
C PHE A 166 -5.80 -3.05 -11.10
N THR A 167 -5.09 -2.06 -10.53
CA THR A 167 -3.63 -2.11 -10.41
C THR A 167 -3.17 -3.26 -9.53
N PHE A 168 -3.88 -3.53 -8.41
CA PHE A 168 -3.63 -4.69 -7.56
C PHE A 168 -3.61 -5.99 -8.36
N VAL A 169 -4.72 -6.28 -9.06
CA VAL A 169 -4.89 -7.52 -9.82
C VAL A 169 -3.87 -7.60 -10.95
N LEU A 170 -3.64 -6.50 -11.67
CA LEU A 170 -2.69 -6.47 -12.77
C LEU A 170 -1.26 -6.84 -12.31
N TRP A 171 -0.74 -6.16 -11.28
CA TRP A 171 0.61 -6.41 -10.76
C TRP A 171 0.72 -7.76 -10.06
N MET A 172 -0.34 -8.22 -9.41
CA MET A 172 -0.41 -9.57 -8.84
C MET A 172 -0.29 -10.62 -9.95
N LEU A 173 -1.07 -10.51 -11.04
CA LEU A 173 -1.03 -11.44 -12.17
C LEU A 173 0.32 -11.43 -12.90
N ILE A 174 0.92 -10.25 -13.11
CA ILE A 174 2.26 -10.15 -13.67
C ILE A 174 3.25 -10.90 -12.78
N THR A 175 3.22 -10.68 -11.47
CA THR A 175 4.12 -11.36 -10.52
C THR A 175 3.92 -12.87 -10.53
N VAL A 176 2.68 -13.35 -10.53
CA VAL A 176 2.34 -14.78 -10.64
C VAL A 176 2.90 -15.35 -11.94
N ALA A 177 2.65 -14.71 -13.08
CA ALA A 177 3.12 -15.17 -14.39
C ALA A 177 4.65 -15.32 -14.40
N VAL A 178 5.37 -14.33 -13.88
CA VAL A 178 6.84 -14.36 -13.81
C VAL A 178 7.33 -15.49 -12.89
N GLY A 179 6.69 -15.68 -11.74
CA GLY A 179 7.04 -16.74 -10.80
C GLY A 179 6.74 -18.15 -11.32
N VAL A 180 5.68 -18.31 -12.12
CA VAL A 180 5.36 -19.59 -12.80
C VAL A 180 6.37 -19.89 -13.92
N ILE A 181 6.77 -18.88 -14.70
CA ILE A 181 7.75 -19.06 -15.79
C ILE A 181 9.15 -19.33 -15.24
N THR A 182 9.51 -18.71 -14.11
CA THR A 182 10.84 -18.84 -13.49
C THR A 182 10.77 -19.25 -12.02
N PRO A 183 10.36 -20.50 -11.71
CA PRO A 183 10.13 -20.94 -10.33
C PRO A 183 11.40 -20.89 -9.47
N SER A 184 12.58 -21.07 -10.06
CA SER A 184 13.87 -20.97 -9.37
C SER A 184 14.20 -19.57 -8.84
N ARG A 185 13.50 -18.53 -9.32
CA ARG A 185 13.67 -17.14 -8.88
C ARG A 185 12.76 -16.76 -7.73
N VAL A 186 11.78 -17.60 -7.39
CA VAL A 186 10.90 -17.39 -6.24
C VAL A 186 11.65 -17.91 -5.01
N GLN A 187 12.22 -17.00 -4.23
CA GLN A 187 13.05 -17.35 -3.09
C GLN A 187 12.64 -16.56 -1.86
N HIS A 188 12.61 -17.25 -0.73
CA HIS A 188 12.57 -16.61 0.56
C HIS A 188 13.98 -16.13 0.87
N GLN A 189 14.14 -14.82 1.08
CA GLN A 189 15.40 -14.30 1.57
C GLN A 189 15.35 -14.36 3.10
N ASP A 190 16.40 -14.88 3.72
CA ASP A 190 16.54 -14.96 5.19
C ASP A 190 16.24 -13.62 5.87
N ASN A 191 16.46 -12.51 5.15
CA ASN A 191 16.29 -11.14 5.63
C ASN A 191 14.91 -10.50 5.37
N ARG A 192 13.90 -11.26 4.93
CA ARG A 192 12.58 -10.70 4.59
C ARG A 192 11.43 -11.50 5.20
N TYR A 193 10.40 -10.79 5.65
CA TYR A 193 9.15 -11.40 6.16
C TYR A 193 8.23 -11.93 5.06
N TYR A 194 8.60 -11.68 3.81
CA TYR A 194 7.86 -12.05 2.61
C TYR A 194 8.84 -12.61 1.59
N CYS A 195 8.32 -13.45 0.72
CA CYS A 195 9.08 -13.94 -0.41
C CYS A 195 9.25 -12.88 -1.50
N VAL A 196 10.37 -12.96 -2.21
CA VAL A 196 10.66 -12.08 -3.34
C VAL A 196 10.93 -12.89 -4.59
N ILE A 197 10.51 -12.35 -5.73
CA ILE A 197 10.94 -12.86 -7.02
C ILE A 197 12.23 -12.12 -7.38
N SER A 198 13.33 -12.86 -7.47
CA SER A 198 14.64 -12.33 -7.84
C SER A 198 14.66 -11.94 -9.32
N SER A 199 14.05 -10.80 -9.63
CA SER A 199 13.98 -10.21 -10.96
C SER A 199 14.13 -8.71 -10.87
N ALA A 200 15.26 -8.20 -11.37
CA ALA A 200 15.58 -6.78 -11.33
C ALA A 200 14.49 -5.94 -12.00
N TRP A 201 14.00 -6.40 -13.16
CA TRP A 201 13.01 -5.66 -13.94
C TRP A 201 11.66 -5.52 -13.23
N LEU A 202 11.17 -6.54 -12.52
CA LEU A 202 9.87 -6.47 -11.85
C LEU A 202 9.92 -5.48 -10.69
N GLY A 203 10.97 -5.58 -9.87
CA GLY A 203 11.22 -4.64 -8.78
C GLY A 203 11.33 -3.20 -9.28
N SER A 204 12.18 -2.97 -10.30
CA SER A 204 12.35 -1.64 -10.90
C SER A 204 11.05 -1.11 -11.52
N SER A 205 10.22 -1.95 -12.11
CA SER A 205 8.96 -1.49 -12.74
C SER A 205 7.95 -1.01 -11.69
N VAL A 206 7.82 -1.71 -10.56
CA VAL A 206 6.96 -1.27 -9.43
C VAL A 206 7.51 0.01 -8.81
N GLU A 207 8.83 0.13 -8.68
CA GLU A 207 9.48 1.33 -8.14
C GLU A 207 9.29 2.54 -9.05
N ILE A 208 9.48 2.39 -10.37
CA ILE A 208 9.23 3.45 -11.36
C ILE A 208 7.76 3.88 -11.30
N TYR A 209 6.82 2.93 -11.21
CA TYR A 209 5.40 3.22 -11.05
C TYR A 209 5.13 4.03 -9.79
N ALA A 210 5.71 3.64 -8.66
CA ALA A 210 5.58 4.37 -7.39
C ALA A 210 6.09 5.81 -7.50
N VAL A 211 7.30 5.99 -8.06
CA VAL A 211 7.91 7.31 -8.27
C VAL A 211 7.05 8.17 -9.19
N ALA A 212 6.51 7.61 -10.27
CA ALA A 212 5.65 8.34 -11.17
C ALA A 212 4.36 8.82 -10.48
N CYS A 213 3.70 7.97 -9.68
CA CYS A 213 2.53 8.36 -8.91
C CYS A 213 2.86 9.43 -7.85
N ASP A 214 3.96 9.28 -7.12
CA ASP A 214 4.42 10.27 -6.14
C ASP A 214 4.69 11.63 -6.79
N LEU A 215 5.32 11.66 -7.97
CA LEU A 215 5.57 12.90 -8.72
C LEU A 215 4.27 13.60 -9.13
N VAL A 216 3.24 12.84 -9.51
CA VAL A 216 1.92 13.40 -9.81
C VAL A 216 1.29 13.99 -8.55
N VAL A 217 1.37 13.31 -7.41
CA VAL A 217 0.89 13.84 -6.11
C VAL A 217 1.59 15.15 -5.78
N ILE A 218 2.92 15.18 -5.84
CA ILE A 218 3.72 16.39 -5.57
C ILE A 218 3.36 17.52 -6.55
N ALA A 219 3.23 17.22 -7.84
CA ALA A 219 2.86 18.22 -8.83
C ALA A 219 1.46 18.82 -8.54
N LEU A 220 0.50 18.01 -8.11
CA LEU A 220 -0.84 18.47 -7.72
C LEU A 220 -0.81 19.31 -6.43
N GLU A 221 0.07 18.98 -5.48
CA GLU A 221 0.25 19.77 -4.25
C GLU A 221 0.95 21.11 -4.49
N VAL A 222 1.94 21.14 -5.40
CA VAL A 222 2.72 22.35 -5.73
C VAL A 222 1.98 23.32 -6.63
N TYR A 223 0.92 22.90 -7.32
CA TYR A 223 0.10 23.76 -8.18
C TYR A 223 -1.17 24.23 -7.42
N PRO A 224 -1.08 25.25 -6.53
CA PRO A 224 -2.14 25.65 -5.59
C PRO A 224 -3.34 26.29 -6.25
#